data_AF-A0A8T4K2V7-F1
#
_entry.id   AF-A0A8T4K2V7-F1
#
_cell.length_a   1.000
_cell.length_b   1.000
_cell.length_c   1.000
_cell.angle_alpha   90.00
_cell.angle_beta   90.00
_cell.angle_gamma   90.00
#
_symmetry.space_group_name_H-M   'P 1'
#
loop_
_entity.id
_entity.type
_entity.pdbx_description
1 polymer ?
#
loop_
_entity_poly.entity_id
_entity_poly.type
_entity_poly.pdbx_seq_one_letter_code
_entity_poly.pdbx_strand_id
1 'polypeptide(L)'
;MKRVFVAAMHHESNSFNPIVAGEKEFNVIREQEFFDNFRPNDSLTGVVKTLMEAGYEVVPGVSCRAVPNGEVDYDFYQGIKREIIEIAKRENAKKPFDAITLSLHGSMRIKKQGEAEGYLLEELRALFPNIPIFASLDMHTTMTDRMHNNCDGFVGYKCAPHTDCYETGEHAAKMTIHVLEDGVKAHSAWVRVPILIAGEQSSTTVEPMITLIKELRETEKKPGIMAASYLMGFPWADNEDSSVAVHVVAESKEQADAEAVRLAEFIWSKKDDFCFQTEALHEKEAIDAAMESIGNGVMPVYFSDSGDNPTAGSSSDVTEFASMLIADPRIAALDKPVLYGGFYDPEACKACEGKVGQEITLTFGAKYDTKTSSPITATGVVKNYVENLELHGRNQGAAAIFSTHNIDFIIAEQHIGYAGPQVFLAMGMKPEDAAIVVCKLGYLGDEHEAYAKRAILVLTKGSTNEDLKTLHYEKVPRPLFPLDDNFPFDAKANLK
;
A
#
# COMPACT_ATOMS: atom_id res chain seq x y z
N MET A 1 24.12 22.39 17.36
CA MET A 1 22.95 21.62 16.94
C MET A 1 23.33 20.83 15.71
N LYS A 2 23.27 19.50 15.81
CA LYS A 2 23.48 18.59 14.67
C LYS A 2 22.31 18.72 13.68
N ARG A 3 22.56 18.51 12.40
CA ARG A 3 21.62 18.72 11.29
C ARG A 3 21.28 17.42 10.61
N VAL A 4 19.99 17.18 10.39
CA VAL A 4 19.52 16.00 9.67
C VAL A 4 18.69 16.42 8.48
N PHE A 5 19.09 16.02 7.28
CA PHE A 5 18.28 16.21 6.08
C PHE A 5 17.17 15.17 6.02
N VAL A 6 15.93 15.60 5.84
CA VAL A 6 14.75 14.72 5.82
C VAL A 6 13.93 14.95 4.56
N ALA A 7 13.62 13.87 3.85
CA ALA A 7 12.75 13.88 2.67
C ALA A 7 11.87 12.62 2.65
N ALA A 8 10.79 12.65 1.87
CA ALA A 8 9.88 11.53 1.77
C ALA A 8 9.36 11.28 0.35
N MET A 9 9.24 10.01 -0.01
CA MET A 9 8.61 9.55 -1.25
C MET A 9 7.75 8.33 -0.96
N HIS A 10 6.44 8.48 -1.07
CA HIS A 10 5.45 7.46 -0.70
C HIS A 10 4.49 7.17 -1.86
N HIS A 11 4.73 6.06 -2.55
CA HIS A 11 3.79 5.48 -3.50
C HIS A 11 4.17 4.02 -3.72
N GLU A 12 3.15 3.19 -3.95
CA GLU A 12 3.27 1.77 -4.26
C GLU A 12 2.79 1.57 -5.70
N SER A 13 3.65 1.01 -6.54
CA SER A 13 3.38 0.90 -7.98
C SER A 13 2.97 -0.50 -8.39
N ASN A 14 1.75 -0.62 -8.90
CA ASN A 14 1.21 -1.83 -9.50
C ASN A 14 1.51 -1.89 -10.99
N SER A 15 2.29 -2.88 -11.42
CA SER A 15 2.67 -3.01 -12.85
C SER A 15 1.54 -3.58 -13.71
N PHE A 16 0.54 -4.21 -13.09
CA PHE A 16 -0.64 -4.74 -13.78
C PHE A 16 -1.72 -3.66 -13.97
N ASN A 17 -1.67 -2.58 -13.18
CA ASN A 17 -2.51 -1.41 -13.39
C ASN A 17 -2.04 -0.62 -14.64
N PRO A 18 -2.92 -0.39 -15.64
CA PRO A 18 -2.55 0.32 -16.87
C PRO A 18 -2.40 1.84 -16.69
N ILE A 19 -2.87 2.42 -15.59
CA ILE A 19 -2.74 3.84 -15.29
C ILE A 19 -1.25 4.18 -15.06
N VAL A 20 -0.84 5.35 -15.52
CA VAL A 20 0.48 5.92 -15.20
C VAL A 20 0.25 7.05 -14.20
N ALA A 21 0.80 6.92 -13.00
CA ALA A 21 0.63 7.92 -11.95
C ALA A 21 1.51 9.15 -12.22
N GLY A 22 0.89 10.30 -12.47
CA GLY A 22 1.57 11.55 -12.77
C GLY A 22 1.36 12.59 -11.67
N GLU A 23 1.70 13.84 -11.96
CA GLU A 23 1.65 14.95 -10.99
C GLU A 23 0.29 15.10 -10.28
N LYS A 24 -0.82 14.80 -10.95
CA LYS A 24 -2.17 14.96 -10.39
C LYS A 24 -2.48 13.98 -9.27
N GLU A 25 -1.86 12.81 -9.28
CA GLU A 25 -2.06 11.76 -8.28
C GLU A 25 -1.22 12.02 -7.01
N PHE A 26 -0.21 12.88 -7.08
CA PHE A 26 0.72 13.15 -5.99
C PHE A 26 0.44 14.47 -5.28
N ASN A 27 0.41 14.40 -3.95
CA ASN A 27 0.51 15.57 -3.10
C ASN A 27 1.99 15.85 -2.79
N VAL A 28 2.46 17.03 -3.21
CA VAL A 28 3.87 17.44 -3.05
C VAL A 28 3.97 18.60 -2.07
N ILE A 29 4.64 18.36 -0.94
CA ILE A 29 4.79 19.28 0.18
C ILE A 29 6.24 19.78 0.23
N ARG A 30 6.41 21.10 0.45
CA ARG A 30 7.71 21.78 0.42
C ARG A 30 7.87 22.76 1.59
N GLU A 31 9.11 23.11 1.88
CA GLU A 31 9.48 24.22 2.77
C GLU A 31 8.73 24.17 4.12
N GLN A 32 8.00 25.23 4.48
CA GLN A 32 7.29 25.33 5.75
C GLN A 32 6.12 24.35 5.84
N GLU A 33 5.46 24.04 4.73
CA GLU A 33 4.35 23.07 4.71
C GLU A 33 4.80 21.68 5.18
N PHE A 34 6.10 21.37 5.08
CA PHE A 34 6.70 20.13 5.58
C PHE A 34 6.49 19.95 7.09
N PHE A 35 6.46 21.05 7.85
CA PHE A 35 6.23 21.04 9.30
C PHE A 35 4.77 21.26 9.68
N ASP A 36 3.97 21.80 8.77
CA ASP A 36 2.56 22.14 9.04
C ASP A 36 1.61 20.97 8.72
N ASN A 37 2.07 19.96 7.96
CA ASN A 37 1.26 18.84 7.46
C ASN A 37 1.52 17.50 8.16
N PHE A 38 1.73 17.53 9.48
CA PHE A 38 1.89 16.29 10.25
C PHE A 38 0.60 15.48 10.33
N ARG A 39 0.73 14.17 10.11
CA ARG A 39 -0.38 13.21 10.18
C ARG A 39 -0.17 12.25 11.36
N PRO A 40 -1.23 11.81 12.06
CA PRO A 40 -1.09 11.01 13.27
C PRO A 40 -0.29 9.70 13.07
N ASN A 41 -0.63 8.92 12.04
CA ASN A 41 0.03 7.64 11.73
C ASN A 41 0.83 7.76 10.44
N ASP A 42 1.99 8.42 10.51
CA ASP A 42 2.82 8.73 9.34
C ASP A 42 4.31 8.70 9.70
N SER A 43 5.09 7.94 8.92
CA SER A 43 6.51 7.71 9.21
C SER A 43 7.35 8.98 9.03
N LEU A 44 6.99 9.87 8.11
CA LEU A 44 7.64 11.19 8.02
C LEU A 44 7.43 12.00 9.30
N THR A 45 6.20 12.01 9.81
CA THR A 45 5.85 12.71 11.05
C THR A 45 6.62 12.13 12.25
N GLY A 46 6.76 10.80 12.31
CA GLY A 46 7.61 10.11 13.29
C GLY A 46 9.07 10.56 13.23
N VAL A 47 9.69 10.52 12.04
CA VAL A 47 11.08 10.95 11.84
C VAL A 47 11.29 12.38 12.33
N VAL A 48 10.47 13.32 11.86
CA VAL A 48 10.68 14.75 12.12
C VAL A 48 10.50 15.08 13.60
N LYS A 49 9.41 14.62 14.23
CA LYS A 49 9.14 14.93 15.64
C LYS A 49 10.22 14.36 16.56
N THR A 50 10.61 13.10 16.37
CA THR A 50 11.64 12.46 17.20
C THR A 50 12.99 13.18 17.10
N LEU A 51 13.40 13.59 15.89
CA LEU A 51 14.64 14.35 15.70
C LEU A 51 14.58 15.74 16.37
N MET A 52 13.47 16.48 16.20
CA MET A 52 13.30 17.80 16.81
C MET A 52 13.26 17.73 18.34
N GLU A 53 12.57 16.74 18.91
CA GLU A 53 12.51 16.50 20.36
C GLU A 53 13.87 16.14 20.95
N ALA A 54 14.71 15.42 20.20
CA ALA A 54 16.10 15.15 20.56
C ALA A 54 17.05 16.36 20.36
N GLY A 55 16.52 17.51 19.91
CA GLY A 55 17.27 18.76 19.79
C GLY A 55 18.08 18.87 18.49
N TYR A 56 17.71 18.14 17.43
CA TYR A 56 18.31 18.26 16.11
C TYR A 56 17.66 19.38 15.29
N GLU A 57 18.44 19.96 14.38
CA GLU A 57 17.95 20.85 13.34
C GLU A 57 17.51 19.98 12.14
N VAL A 58 16.21 19.85 11.94
CA VAL A 58 15.65 19.15 10.77
C VAL A 58 15.68 20.08 9.55
N VAL A 59 16.38 19.64 8.51
CA VAL A 59 16.47 20.34 7.23
C VAL A 59 15.49 19.68 6.25
N PRO A 60 14.37 20.33 5.90
CA PRO A 60 13.35 19.72 5.05
C PRO A 60 13.79 19.68 3.59
N GLY A 61 13.62 18.52 2.96
CA GLY A 61 13.65 18.34 1.52
C GLY A 61 12.25 18.48 0.92
N VAL A 62 11.87 17.52 0.09
CA VAL A 62 10.50 17.41 -0.46
C VAL A 62 9.83 16.18 0.15
N SER A 63 8.52 16.28 0.41
CA SER A 63 7.67 15.13 0.70
C SER A 63 6.68 14.96 -0.44
N CYS A 64 6.68 13.79 -1.08
CA CYS A 64 5.81 13.47 -2.20
C CYS A 64 5.05 12.20 -1.90
N ARG A 65 3.71 12.24 -1.96
CA ARG A 65 2.87 11.08 -1.63
C ARG A 65 1.67 10.95 -2.55
N ALA A 66 1.40 9.74 -3.01
CA ALA A 66 0.16 9.34 -3.67
C ALA A 66 -0.45 8.12 -2.97
N VAL A 67 -1.74 7.88 -3.22
CA VAL A 67 -2.34 6.56 -2.99
C VAL A 67 -1.64 5.56 -3.94
N PRO A 68 -1.55 4.26 -3.59
CA PRO A 68 -1.11 3.22 -4.53
C PRO A 68 -1.84 3.34 -5.88
N ASN A 69 -1.11 3.09 -6.97
CA ASN A 69 -1.62 3.22 -8.34
C ASN A 69 -0.66 2.47 -9.29
N GLY A 70 -0.81 2.64 -10.60
CA GLY A 70 0.16 2.13 -11.56
C GLY A 70 1.52 2.85 -11.50
N GLU A 71 2.47 2.36 -12.30
CA GLU A 71 3.84 2.89 -12.33
C GLU A 71 3.90 4.42 -12.56
N VAL A 72 4.82 5.08 -11.88
CA VAL A 72 4.99 6.54 -11.88
C VAL A 72 5.52 7.04 -13.22
N ASP A 73 5.01 8.19 -13.68
CA ASP A 73 5.54 8.89 -14.83
C ASP A 73 7.02 9.26 -14.65
N TYR A 74 7.82 8.99 -15.69
CA TYR A 74 9.26 9.17 -15.65
C TYR A 74 9.67 10.63 -15.42
N ASP A 75 9.08 11.56 -16.16
CA ASP A 75 9.47 12.97 -16.10
C ASP A 75 9.06 13.59 -14.76
N PHE A 76 7.89 13.22 -14.24
CA PHE A 76 7.46 13.60 -12.90
C PHE A 76 8.44 13.12 -11.82
N TYR A 77 8.79 11.82 -11.81
CA TYR A 77 9.74 11.29 -10.85
C TYR A 77 11.11 11.99 -10.95
N GLN A 78 11.65 12.17 -12.16
CA GLN A 78 12.93 12.85 -12.36
C GLN A 78 12.89 14.30 -11.88
N GLY A 79 11.74 14.97 -12.03
CA GLY A 79 11.48 16.30 -11.48
C GLY A 79 11.61 16.34 -9.96
N ILE A 80 10.88 15.47 -9.26
CA ILE A 80 10.89 15.39 -7.78
C ILE A 80 12.27 14.99 -7.26
N LYS A 81 12.90 13.97 -7.85
CA LYS A 81 14.24 13.55 -7.44
C LYS A 81 15.25 14.70 -7.60
N ARG A 82 15.26 15.36 -8.76
CA ARG A 82 16.16 16.51 -9.01
C ARG A 82 15.95 17.61 -7.96
N GLU A 83 14.69 17.92 -7.63
CA GLU A 83 14.36 18.91 -6.61
C GLU A 83 14.93 18.54 -5.23
N ILE A 84 14.73 17.29 -4.79
CA ILE A 84 15.29 16.78 -3.52
C ILE A 84 16.82 16.95 -3.50
N ILE A 85 17.49 16.55 -4.58
CA ILE A 85 18.95 16.61 -4.70
C ILE A 85 19.47 18.06 -4.70
N GLU A 86 18.80 18.97 -5.41
CA GLU A 86 19.16 20.39 -5.46
C GLU A 86 19.02 21.06 -4.09
N ILE A 87 17.95 20.76 -3.34
CA ILE A 87 17.77 21.23 -1.97
C ILE A 87 18.89 20.68 -1.07
N ALA A 88 19.15 19.37 -1.12
CA ALA A 88 20.20 18.75 -0.31
C ALA A 88 21.58 19.40 -0.56
N LYS A 89 21.95 19.61 -1.83
CA LYS A 89 23.20 20.31 -2.20
C LYS A 89 23.24 21.73 -1.64
N ARG A 90 22.18 22.50 -1.83
CA ARG A 90 22.09 23.90 -1.40
C ARG A 90 22.19 24.03 0.11
N GLU A 91 21.45 23.22 0.86
CA GLU A 91 21.41 23.31 2.32
C GLU A 91 22.67 22.73 2.99
N ASN A 92 23.33 21.74 2.36
CA ASN A 92 24.62 21.23 2.82
C ASN A 92 25.77 22.23 2.57
N ALA A 93 25.69 23.03 1.50
CA ALA A 93 26.68 24.07 1.21
C ALA A 93 26.64 25.23 2.22
N LYS A 94 25.47 25.51 2.82
CA LYS A 94 25.33 26.52 3.89
C LYS A 94 25.97 26.07 5.19
N LYS A 95 25.75 24.81 5.55
CA LYS A 95 26.30 24.12 6.72
C LYS A 95 26.25 22.62 6.40
N PRO A 96 27.23 21.79 6.77
CA PRO A 96 27.13 20.35 6.53
C PRO A 96 25.96 19.71 7.27
N PHE A 97 25.43 18.61 6.74
CA PHE A 97 24.56 17.69 7.50
C PHE A 97 25.40 16.72 8.32
N ASP A 98 24.84 16.26 9.44
CA ASP A 98 25.40 15.19 10.25
C ASP A 98 24.78 13.83 9.87
N ALA A 99 23.54 13.81 9.38
CA ALA A 99 22.86 12.62 8.86
C ALA A 99 21.80 12.96 7.80
N ILE A 100 21.33 11.92 7.11
CA ILE A 100 20.12 11.92 6.29
C ILE A 100 19.16 10.88 6.87
N THR A 101 17.88 11.24 7.04
CA THR A 101 16.85 10.29 7.46
C THR A 101 15.64 10.44 6.57
N LEU A 102 15.28 9.37 5.86
CA LEU A 102 14.22 9.39 4.86
C LEU A 102 12.97 8.64 5.36
N SER A 103 11.83 8.97 4.78
CA SER A 103 10.60 8.18 4.86
C SER A 103 10.21 7.76 3.46
N LEU A 104 10.45 6.48 3.13
CA LEU A 104 10.22 5.94 1.79
C LEU A 104 9.15 4.85 1.86
N HIS A 105 8.49 4.56 0.74
CA HIS A 105 7.64 3.37 0.64
C HIS A 105 8.48 2.11 0.48
N GLY A 106 9.33 2.05 -0.55
CA GLY A 106 10.15 0.90 -0.91
C GLY A 106 9.61 0.05 -2.07
N SER A 107 8.45 0.40 -2.64
CA SER A 107 7.86 -0.29 -3.80
C SER A 107 7.36 0.69 -4.87
N MET A 108 7.95 1.88 -4.92
CA MET A 108 7.70 2.81 -6.01
C MET A 108 8.45 2.35 -7.26
N ARG A 109 7.76 2.34 -8.40
CA ARG A 109 8.33 2.00 -9.70
C ARG A 109 8.03 3.07 -10.73
N ILE A 110 9.02 3.34 -11.56
CA ILE A 110 8.98 4.34 -12.62
C ILE A 110 8.73 3.63 -13.95
N LYS A 111 7.73 4.11 -14.70
CA LYS A 111 7.35 3.57 -15.99
C LYS A 111 8.57 3.48 -16.91
N LYS A 112 8.87 2.28 -17.43
CA LYS A 112 10.00 1.97 -18.32
C LYS A 112 11.41 2.13 -17.72
N GLN A 113 11.54 2.42 -16.42
CA GLN A 113 12.84 2.54 -15.74
C GLN A 113 13.04 1.50 -14.63
N GLY A 114 12.02 1.18 -13.83
CA GLY A 114 12.11 0.18 -12.76
C GLY A 114 12.01 0.78 -11.37
N GLU A 115 12.79 0.30 -10.40
CA GLU A 115 12.77 0.79 -9.00
C GLU A 115 13.00 2.31 -8.91
N ALA A 116 12.44 2.97 -7.88
CA ALA A 116 12.56 4.41 -7.69
C ALA A 116 13.47 4.79 -6.51
N GLU A 117 13.37 4.09 -5.38
CA GLU A 117 14.07 4.43 -4.14
C GLU A 117 15.59 4.31 -4.30
N GLY A 118 16.06 3.25 -4.95
CA GLY A 118 17.48 3.03 -5.19
C GLY A 118 18.15 4.18 -5.96
N TYR A 119 17.48 4.77 -6.96
CA TYR A 119 18.06 5.89 -7.72
C TYR A 119 18.21 7.17 -6.89
N LEU A 120 17.27 7.43 -5.97
CA LEU A 120 17.41 8.55 -5.04
C LEU A 120 18.55 8.30 -4.06
N LEU A 121 18.61 7.10 -3.48
CA LEU A 121 19.62 6.71 -2.50
C LEU A 121 21.03 6.75 -3.11
N GLU A 122 21.21 6.24 -4.33
CA GLU A 122 22.49 6.26 -5.05
C GLU A 122 23.01 7.68 -5.26
N GLU A 123 22.14 8.61 -5.68
CA GLU A 123 22.54 9.99 -5.91
C GLU A 123 22.86 10.72 -4.60
N LEU A 124 22.09 10.47 -3.53
CA LEU A 124 22.39 11.00 -2.19
C LEU A 124 23.72 10.45 -1.65
N ARG A 125 23.96 9.13 -1.76
CA ARG A 125 25.21 8.49 -1.32
C ARG A 125 26.41 9.03 -2.08
N ALA A 126 26.31 9.22 -3.40
CA ALA A 126 27.39 9.77 -4.21
C ALA A 126 27.77 11.21 -3.79
N LEU A 127 26.79 12.02 -3.40
CA LEU A 127 27.01 13.40 -2.94
C LEU A 127 27.53 13.46 -1.50
N PHE A 128 27.10 12.52 -0.66
CA PHE A 128 27.34 12.53 0.78
C PHE A 128 27.93 11.18 1.25
N PRO A 129 29.12 10.78 0.77
CA PRO A 129 29.64 9.43 0.97
C PRO A 129 29.85 9.03 2.44
N ASN A 130 30.14 10.01 3.30
CA ASN A 130 30.45 9.78 4.71
C ASN A 130 29.31 10.15 5.66
N ILE A 131 28.17 10.61 5.15
CA ILE A 131 27.01 10.97 5.97
C ILE A 131 26.15 9.71 6.14
N PRO A 132 25.78 9.31 7.37
CA PRO A 132 24.88 8.19 7.57
C PRO A 132 23.50 8.47 6.99
N ILE A 133 22.95 7.48 6.30
CA ILE A 133 21.62 7.49 5.67
C ILE A 133 20.80 6.36 6.28
N PHE A 134 19.67 6.72 6.89
CA PHE A 134 18.67 5.77 7.38
C PHE A 134 17.31 6.04 6.75
N ALA A 135 16.48 5.02 6.61
CA ALA A 135 15.09 5.24 6.19
C ALA A 135 14.10 4.32 6.89
N SER A 136 12.90 4.87 7.12
CA SER A 136 11.70 4.05 7.37
C SER A 136 11.15 3.57 6.03
N LEU A 137 10.61 2.36 6.03
CA LEU A 137 10.06 1.67 4.86
C LEU A 137 8.69 1.06 5.16
N ASP A 138 7.86 0.93 4.13
CA ASP A 138 6.67 0.09 4.19
C ASP A 138 7.06 -1.39 4.27
N MET A 139 6.26 -2.23 4.94
CA MET A 139 6.54 -3.66 4.96
C MET A 139 6.42 -4.28 3.57
N HIS A 140 5.60 -3.72 2.67
CA HIS A 140 5.47 -4.20 1.29
C HIS A 140 6.63 -3.77 0.39
N THR A 141 7.76 -3.33 0.95
CA THR A 141 8.97 -2.97 0.20
C THR A 141 9.49 -4.13 -0.64
N THR A 142 9.79 -3.84 -1.91
CA THR A 142 10.56 -4.69 -2.80
C THR A 142 12.02 -4.29 -2.71
N MET A 143 12.78 -4.98 -1.86
CA MET A 143 14.19 -4.66 -1.60
C MET A 143 15.07 -4.94 -2.82
N THR A 144 15.97 -3.99 -3.13
CA THR A 144 16.94 -4.13 -4.22
C THR A 144 18.38 -4.03 -3.71
N ASP A 145 19.32 -4.58 -4.48
CA ASP A 145 20.76 -4.41 -4.23
C ASP A 145 21.14 -2.91 -4.24
N ARG A 146 20.51 -2.07 -5.08
CA ARG A 146 20.79 -0.63 -5.13
C ARG A 146 20.36 0.07 -3.84
N MET A 147 19.20 -0.27 -3.29
CA MET A 147 18.75 0.26 -1.99
C MET A 147 19.74 -0.14 -0.89
N HIS A 148 20.09 -1.42 -0.80
CA HIS A 148 21.01 -1.93 0.22
C HIS A 148 22.39 -1.25 0.17
N ASN A 149 22.97 -1.11 -1.02
CA ASN A 149 24.32 -0.59 -1.20
C ASN A 149 24.46 0.92 -0.92
N ASN A 150 23.35 1.66 -0.86
CA ASN A 150 23.39 3.13 -0.76
C ASN A 150 22.81 3.69 0.54
N CYS A 151 22.28 2.84 1.43
CA CYS A 151 21.72 3.22 2.73
C CYS A 151 22.42 2.45 3.86
N ASP A 152 22.71 3.10 4.99
CA ASP A 152 23.38 2.42 6.12
C ASP A 152 22.42 1.47 6.86
N GLY A 153 21.12 1.78 6.86
CA GLY A 153 20.12 0.93 7.47
C GLY A 153 18.69 1.32 7.16
N PHE A 154 17.80 0.34 7.26
CA PHE A 154 16.37 0.49 7.07
C PHE A 154 15.62 -0.13 8.24
N VAL A 155 14.42 0.37 8.50
CA VAL A 155 13.44 -0.28 9.37
C VAL A 155 12.07 -0.26 8.68
N GLY A 156 11.48 -1.45 8.53
CA GLY A 156 10.17 -1.63 7.95
C GLY A 156 9.05 -1.61 9.00
N TYR A 157 7.83 -1.32 8.54
CA TYR A 157 6.62 -1.50 9.34
C TYR A 157 6.51 -2.93 9.85
N LYS A 158 5.94 -3.10 11.04
CA LYS A 158 5.73 -4.39 11.70
C LYS A 158 4.24 -4.71 11.88
N CYS A 159 3.34 -3.84 11.42
CA CYS A 159 1.90 -4.09 11.37
C CYS A 159 1.35 -4.02 9.93
N ALA A 160 0.52 -5.00 9.57
CA ALA A 160 -0.45 -4.96 8.48
C ALA A 160 -1.82 -5.36 9.07
N PRO A 161 -2.87 -4.50 9.00
CA PRO A 161 -2.87 -3.12 8.50
C PRO A 161 -1.82 -2.21 9.17
N HIS A 162 -1.34 -1.19 8.46
CA HIS A 162 -0.23 -0.33 8.89
C HIS A 162 -0.63 0.64 10.01
N THR A 163 -0.67 0.15 11.25
CA THR A 163 -0.98 0.97 12.44
C THR A 163 0.26 1.54 13.13
N ASP A 164 1.46 1.25 12.62
CA ASP A 164 2.75 1.58 13.24
C ASP A 164 3.66 2.43 12.33
N CYS A 165 3.08 3.21 11.41
CA CYS A 165 3.84 4.06 10.50
C CYS A 165 4.64 5.12 11.29
N TYR A 166 4.00 5.79 12.26
CA TYR A 166 4.65 6.81 13.08
C TYR A 166 5.83 6.23 13.87
N GLU A 167 5.60 5.10 14.55
CA GLU A 167 6.57 4.39 15.37
C GLU A 167 7.75 3.91 14.55
N THR A 168 7.54 3.49 13.30
CA THR A 168 8.64 3.11 12.40
C THR A 168 9.47 4.32 11.97
N GLY A 169 8.83 5.48 11.78
CA GLY A 169 9.53 6.75 11.56
C GLY A 169 10.39 7.15 12.76
N GLU A 170 9.82 7.04 13.97
CA GLU A 170 10.55 7.23 15.23
C GLU A 170 11.74 6.26 15.35
N HIS A 171 11.57 4.99 14.95
CA HIS A 171 12.64 3.99 14.96
C HIS A 171 13.77 4.38 13.99
N ALA A 172 13.46 4.82 12.79
CA ALA A 172 14.47 5.32 11.84
C ALA A 172 15.25 6.52 12.42
N ALA A 173 14.56 7.47 13.06
CA ALA A 173 15.20 8.59 13.75
C ALA A 173 16.07 8.13 14.93
N LYS A 174 15.63 7.13 15.70
CA LYS A 174 16.42 6.55 16.79
C LYS A 174 17.71 5.90 16.30
N MET A 175 17.69 5.20 15.17
CA MET A 175 18.92 4.69 14.55
C MET A 175 19.88 5.83 14.20
N THR A 176 19.37 6.92 13.63
CA THR A 176 20.17 8.13 13.35
C THR A 176 20.78 8.72 14.61
N ILE A 177 19.98 8.91 15.67
CA ILE A 177 20.43 9.46 16.94
C ILE A 177 21.51 8.55 17.55
N HIS A 178 21.30 7.24 17.53
CA HIS A 178 22.23 6.24 18.07
C HIS A 178 23.62 6.37 17.42
N VAL A 179 23.68 6.41 16.09
CA VAL A 179 24.95 6.59 15.35
C VAL A 179 25.61 7.93 15.67
N LEU A 180 24.84 9.00 15.80
CA LEU A 180 25.37 10.34 15.99
C LEU A 180 25.84 10.62 17.42
N GLU A 181 25.18 10.09 18.44
CA GLU A 181 25.52 10.34 19.84
C GLU A 181 26.51 9.31 20.40
N ASP A 182 26.32 8.03 20.06
CA ASP A 182 27.12 6.95 20.64
C ASP A 182 28.35 6.62 19.78
N GLY A 183 28.44 7.19 18.57
CA GLY A 183 29.56 7.01 17.66
C GLY A 183 29.71 5.58 17.13
N VAL A 184 28.62 4.79 17.20
CA VAL A 184 28.57 3.43 16.67
C VAL A 184 28.53 3.45 15.14
N LYS A 185 28.99 2.37 14.52
CA LYS A 185 28.87 2.19 13.08
C LYS A 185 27.74 1.21 12.79
N ALA A 186 26.76 1.63 11.99
CA ALA A 186 25.73 0.73 11.51
C ALA A 186 26.28 -0.19 10.41
N HIS A 187 25.93 -1.47 10.52
CA HIS A 187 26.14 -2.50 9.54
C HIS A 187 24.80 -3.13 9.23
N SER A 188 24.51 -3.34 7.95
CA SER A 188 23.30 -4.03 7.54
C SER A 188 23.60 -5.31 6.76
N ALA A 189 22.62 -6.20 6.78
CA ALA A 189 22.61 -7.43 6.03
C ALA A 189 21.18 -7.71 5.58
N TRP A 190 21.03 -8.27 4.39
CA TRP A 190 19.73 -8.77 3.98
C TRP A 190 19.81 -10.11 3.28
N VAL A 191 18.72 -10.86 3.36
CA VAL A 191 18.56 -12.14 2.68
C VAL A 191 17.33 -12.07 1.81
N ARG A 192 17.51 -12.32 0.51
CA ARG A 192 16.40 -12.55 -0.42
C ARG A 192 15.78 -13.91 -0.15
N VAL A 193 14.51 -13.93 0.25
CA VAL A 193 13.72 -15.15 0.47
C VAL A 193 12.73 -15.29 -0.69
N PRO A 194 12.79 -16.37 -1.50
CA PRO A 194 12.02 -16.52 -2.73
C PRO A 194 10.56 -16.90 -2.45
N ILE A 195 9.85 -15.97 -1.82
CA ILE A 195 8.45 -16.02 -1.48
C ILE A 195 7.78 -14.76 -2.05
N LEU A 196 6.60 -14.95 -2.60
CA LEU A 196 5.64 -13.93 -3.01
C LEU A 196 4.37 -14.16 -2.20
N ILE A 197 3.91 -13.15 -1.48
CA ILE A 197 2.72 -13.25 -0.61
C ILE A 197 1.78 -12.10 -0.97
N ALA A 198 0.49 -12.42 -1.12
CA ALA A 198 -0.56 -11.40 -1.25
C ALA A 198 -0.55 -10.48 -0.03
N GLY A 199 -0.80 -9.18 -0.21
CA GLY A 199 -0.80 -8.23 0.91
C GLY A 199 -1.67 -8.72 2.07
N GLU A 200 -2.87 -9.19 1.74
CA GLU A 200 -3.93 -9.63 2.63
C GLU A 200 -3.60 -10.95 3.34
N GLN A 201 -2.69 -11.75 2.77
CA GLN A 201 -2.10 -12.92 3.43
C GLN A 201 -0.96 -12.55 4.40
N SER A 202 -0.41 -11.34 4.29
CA SER A 202 0.63 -10.81 5.20
C SER A 202 0.05 -10.05 6.41
N SER A 203 -1.27 -10.15 6.66
CA SER A 203 -1.92 -9.55 7.83
C SER A 203 -1.26 -9.99 9.13
N THR A 204 -0.85 -9.02 9.95
CA THR A 204 -0.15 -9.24 11.22
C THR A 204 -1.06 -9.56 12.40
N THR A 205 -2.36 -9.68 12.14
CA THR A 205 -3.39 -10.05 13.13
C THR A 205 -3.69 -11.55 13.13
N VAL A 206 -3.05 -12.32 12.25
CA VAL A 206 -3.20 -13.78 12.12
C VAL A 206 -1.83 -14.47 11.99
N GLU A 207 -1.81 -15.79 12.21
CA GLU A 207 -0.61 -16.60 11.98
C GLU A 207 -0.36 -16.79 10.47
N PRO A 208 0.91 -16.90 10.02
CA PRO A 208 2.14 -16.96 10.82
C PRO A 208 2.70 -15.58 11.20
N MET A 209 2.09 -14.49 10.72
CA MET A 209 2.64 -13.14 10.88
C MET A 209 2.70 -12.67 12.33
N ILE A 210 1.74 -13.05 13.19
CA ILE A 210 1.85 -12.82 14.65
C ILE A 210 3.18 -13.35 15.18
N THR A 211 3.49 -14.62 14.88
CA THR A 211 4.73 -15.27 15.32
C THR A 211 5.96 -14.63 14.69
N LEU A 212 5.93 -14.31 13.40
CA LEU A 212 7.04 -13.68 12.68
C LEU A 212 7.37 -12.29 13.24
N ILE A 213 6.37 -11.43 13.43
CA ILE A 213 6.56 -10.08 13.98
C ILE A 213 7.04 -10.14 15.43
N LYS A 214 6.56 -11.08 16.23
CA LYS A 214 7.08 -11.32 17.58
C LYS A 214 8.57 -11.63 17.54
N GLU A 215 9.01 -12.46 16.61
CA GLU A 215 10.43 -12.83 16.47
C GLU A 215 11.32 -11.64 16.07
N LEU A 216 10.84 -10.73 15.23
CA LEU A 216 11.54 -9.46 14.95
C LEU A 216 11.72 -8.64 16.23
N ARG A 217 10.64 -8.46 17.00
CA ARG A 217 10.65 -7.69 18.24
C ARG A 217 11.56 -8.30 19.31
N GLU A 218 11.64 -9.63 19.41
CA GLU A 218 12.60 -10.29 20.31
C GLU A 218 14.05 -10.15 19.82
N THR A 219 14.27 -10.15 18.50
CA THR A 219 15.60 -9.92 17.91
C THR A 219 16.11 -8.51 18.22
N GLU A 220 15.24 -7.50 18.14
CA GLU A 220 15.58 -6.10 18.44
C GLU A 220 15.91 -5.83 19.92
N LYS A 221 15.62 -6.77 20.83
CA LYS A 221 16.05 -6.68 22.25
C LYS A 221 17.50 -7.14 22.46
N LYS A 222 18.12 -7.81 21.48
CA LYS A 222 19.50 -8.29 21.60
C LYS A 222 20.47 -7.09 21.56
N PRO A 223 21.47 -7.02 22.45
CA PRO A 223 22.46 -5.95 22.42
C PRO A 223 23.12 -5.82 21.04
N GLY A 224 23.26 -4.59 20.54
CA GLY A 224 23.87 -4.30 19.24
C GLY A 224 22.95 -4.47 18.02
N ILE A 225 21.72 -4.99 18.17
CA ILE A 225 20.72 -4.94 17.09
C ILE A 225 20.03 -3.58 17.11
N MET A 226 20.04 -2.90 15.97
CA MET A 226 19.39 -1.61 15.78
C MET A 226 17.99 -1.77 15.18
N ALA A 227 17.79 -2.69 14.24
CA ALA A 227 16.50 -2.98 13.63
C ALA A 227 16.46 -4.39 13.01
N ALA A 228 15.28 -5.01 12.97
CA ALA A 228 15.01 -6.22 12.21
C ALA A 228 13.65 -6.11 11.51
N SER A 229 13.61 -6.44 10.22
CA SER A 229 12.42 -6.26 9.37
C SER A 229 12.18 -7.45 8.45
N TYR A 230 10.92 -7.85 8.32
CA TYR A 230 10.42 -8.63 7.20
C TYR A 230 9.79 -7.67 6.20
N LEU A 231 10.44 -7.49 5.06
CA LEU A 231 9.92 -6.74 3.93
C LEU A 231 9.25 -7.75 3.00
N MET A 232 7.92 -7.77 2.97
CA MET A 232 7.11 -8.81 2.35
C MET A 232 7.11 -8.78 0.81
N GLY A 233 7.68 -7.72 0.22
CA GLY A 233 7.58 -7.46 -1.21
C GLY A 233 6.21 -6.97 -1.62
N PHE A 234 6.07 -6.61 -2.90
CA PHE A 234 4.80 -6.19 -3.47
C PHE A 234 4.41 -7.12 -4.64
N PRO A 235 3.39 -7.98 -4.47
CA PRO A 235 3.12 -9.07 -5.40
C PRO A 235 2.51 -8.61 -6.73
N TRP A 236 1.90 -7.42 -6.78
CA TRP A 236 1.31 -6.87 -7.99
C TRP A 236 2.27 -5.99 -8.81
N ALA A 237 3.58 -6.20 -8.62
CA ALA A 237 4.63 -5.69 -9.48
C ALA A 237 5.46 -6.83 -10.08
N ASP A 238 5.36 -7.05 -11.38
CA ASP A 238 6.17 -7.99 -12.13
C ASP A 238 7.58 -7.42 -12.37
N ASN A 239 8.54 -7.86 -11.56
CA ASN A 239 9.90 -7.34 -11.60
C ASN A 239 10.96 -8.35 -11.11
N GLU A 240 12.21 -8.13 -11.52
CA GLU A 240 13.35 -9.01 -11.24
C GLU A 240 13.73 -9.08 -9.75
N ASP A 241 13.19 -8.18 -8.93
CA ASP A 241 13.49 -8.08 -7.51
C ASP A 241 12.43 -8.69 -6.58
N SER A 242 11.31 -9.14 -7.14
CA SER A 242 10.18 -9.69 -6.39
C SER A 242 10.59 -10.85 -5.49
N SER A 243 10.48 -10.60 -4.18
CA SER A 243 10.78 -11.54 -3.11
C SER A 243 10.40 -10.93 -1.77
N VAL A 244 10.26 -11.77 -0.74
CA VAL A 244 10.41 -11.34 0.64
C VAL A 244 11.89 -11.03 0.90
N ALA A 245 12.18 -9.96 1.63
CA ALA A 245 13.51 -9.60 2.09
C ALA A 245 13.55 -9.54 3.61
N VAL A 246 14.50 -10.27 4.20
CA VAL A 246 14.82 -10.14 5.63
C VAL A 246 15.94 -9.15 5.77
N HIS A 247 15.73 -8.03 6.46
CA HIS A 247 16.72 -6.97 6.63
C HIS A 247 17.04 -6.75 8.11
N VAL A 248 18.33 -6.74 8.46
CA VAL A 248 18.81 -6.50 9.82
C VAL A 248 19.85 -5.40 9.80
N VAL A 249 19.76 -4.49 10.78
CA VAL A 249 20.77 -3.46 11.07
C VAL A 249 21.33 -3.72 12.46
N ALA A 250 22.66 -3.73 12.58
CA ALA A 250 23.38 -3.99 13.83
C ALA A 250 24.68 -3.19 13.91
N GLU A 251 25.33 -3.20 15.08
CA GLU A 251 26.62 -2.55 15.31
C GLU A 251 27.83 -3.36 14.76
N SER A 252 27.61 -4.61 14.33
CA SER A 252 28.62 -5.44 13.67
C SER A 252 28.03 -6.21 12.50
N LYS A 253 28.83 -6.41 11.44
CA LYS A 253 28.41 -7.15 10.24
C LYS A 253 28.12 -8.61 10.57
N GLU A 254 28.94 -9.22 11.43
CA GLU A 254 28.77 -10.61 11.84
C GLU A 254 27.41 -10.85 12.53
N GLN A 255 26.97 -9.90 13.35
CA GLN A 255 25.67 -9.99 14.02
C GLN A 255 24.51 -9.74 13.07
N ALA A 256 24.63 -8.75 12.18
CA ALA A 256 23.62 -8.49 11.14
C ALA A 256 23.44 -9.73 10.26
N ASP A 257 24.53 -10.34 9.80
CA ASP A 257 24.54 -11.53 8.95
C ASP A 257 23.89 -12.73 9.65
N ALA A 258 24.28 -12.99 10.89
CA ALA A 258 23.78 -14.13 11.66
C ALA A 258 22.27 -14.04 11.89
N GLU A 259 21.75 -12.86 12.28
CA GLU A 259 20.33 -12.68 12.52
C GLU A 259 19.52 -12.65 11.22
N ALA A 260 20.04 -12.06 10.14
CA ALA A 260 19.37 -12.04 8.84
C ALA A 260 19.19 -13.46 8.29
N VAL A 261 20.22 -14.30 8.35
CA VAL A 261 20.14 -15.72 7.94
C VAL A 261 19.14 -16.49 8.79
N ARG A 262 19.21 -16.34 10.13
CA ARG A 262 18.31 -17.05 11.06
C ARG A 262 16.84 -16.68 10.84
N LEU A 263 16.54 -15.39 10.68
CA LEU A 263 15.19 -14.90 10.41
C LEU A 263 14.71 -15.33 9.02
N ALA A 264 15.59 -15.37 8.02
CA ALA A 264 15.27 -15.86 6.68
C ALA A 264 14.92 -17.36 6.65
N GLU A 265 15.67 -18.19 7.37
CA GLU A 265 15.33 -19.60 7.57
C GLU A 265 13.97 -19.74 8.28
N PHE A 266 13.69 -18.87 9.25
CA PHE A 266 12.44 -18.91 10.00
C PHE A 266 11.22 -18.58 9.14
N ILE A 267 11.21 -17.46 8.41
CA ILE A 267 10.10 -17.13 7.51
C ILE A 267 9.96 -18.16 6.38
N TRP A 268 11.06 -18.70 5.85
CA TRP A 268 11.00 -19.78 4.86
C TRP A 268 10.31 -21.04 5.40
N SER A 269 10.57 -21.41 6.66
CA SER A 269 9.91 -22.54 7.33
C SER A 269 8.39 -22.35 7.51
N LYS A 270 7.90 -21.10 7.34
CA LYS A 270 6.51 -20.68 7.50
C LYS A 270 5.79 -20.39 6.19
N LYS A 271 6.45 -20.53 5.04
CA LYS A 271 5.87 -20.17 3.73
C LYS A 271 4.53 -20.83 3.41
N ASP A 272 4.29 -22.05 3.90
CA ASP A 272 3.06 -22.81 3.65
C ASP A 272 1.94 -22.49 4.67
N ASP A 273 2.24 -21.70 5.72
CA ASP A 273 1.29 -21.38 6.80
C ASP A 273 0.49 -20.09 6.52
N PHE A 274 0.89 -19.28 5.53
CA PHE A 274 0.24 -18.00 5.20
C PHE A 274 -1.21 -18.19 4.73
N CYS A 275 -2.13 -17.39 5.26
CA CYS A 275 -3.56 -17.45 4.95
C CYS A 275 -4.21 -16.07 5.01
N PHE A 276 -5.42 -15.97 4.44
CA PHE A 276 -6.23 -14.75 4.55
C PHE A 276 -6.85 -14.65 5.96
N GLN A 277 -6.87 -13.43 6.52
CA GLN A 277 -7.56 -13.14 7.78
C GLN A 277 -9.08 -13.33 7.68
N THR A 278 -9.65 -12.98 6.53
CA THR A 278 -11.08 -13.05 6.24
C THR A 278 -11.39 -14.31 5.44
N GLU A 279 -12.60 -14.86 5.60
CA GLU A 279 -13.11 -15.92 4.72
C GLU A 279 -12.95 -15.50 3.25
N ALA A 280 -12.19 -16.27 2.47
CA ALA A 280 -11.93 -15.98 1.07
C ALA A 280 -12.68 -16.97 0.18
N LEU A 281 -13.50 -16.47 -0.75
CA LEU A 281 -14.31 -17.27 -1.66
C LEU A 281 -14.22 -16.72 -3.09
N HIS A 282 -14.35 -17.59 -4.09
CA HIS A 282 -14.51 -17.14 -5.47
C HIS A 282 -15.89 -16.50 -5.69
N GLU A 283 -16.01 -15.70 -6.75
CA GLU A 283 -17.10 -14.75 -6.97
C GLU A 283 -18.49 -15.38 -6.88
N LYS A 284 -18.69 -16.53 -7.54
CA LYS A 284 -20.00 -17.22 -7.53
C LYS A 284 -20.33 -17.82 -6.16
N GLU A 285 -19.34 -18.39 -5.49
CA GLU A 285 -19.50 -19.01 -4.17
C GLU A 285 -19.78 -17.93 -3.11
N ALA A 286 -19.11 -16.78 -3.21
CA ALA A 286 -19.36 -15.62 -2.35
C ALA A 286 -20.81 -15.11 -2.48
N ILE A 287 -21.32 -14.97 -3.71
CA ILE A 287 -22.72 -14.56 -3.95
C ILE A 287 -23.67 -15.60 -3.34
N ASP A 288 -23.44 -16.89 -3.55
CA ASP A 288 -24.30 -17.95 -2.98
C ASP A 288 -24.28 -17.94 -1.44
N ALA A 289 -23.10 -17.81 -0.82
CA ALA A 289 -22.94 -17.71 0.62
C ALA A 289 -23.62 -16.47 1.22
N ALA A 290 -23.56 -15.33 0.52
CA ALA A 290 -24.26 -14.11 0.94
C ALA A 290 -25.78 -14.29 0.87
N MET A 291 -26.30 -14.87 -0.22
CA MET A 291 -27.74 -15.11 -0.35
C MET A 291 -28.26 -16.07 0.72
N GLU A 292 -27.50 -17.11 1.07
CA GLU A 292 -27.82 -17.98 2.21
C GLU A 292 -27.83 -17.22 3.54
N SER A 293 -26.80 -16.40 3.79
CA SER A 293 -26.70 -15.58 5.01
C SER A 293 -27.89 -14.63 5.16
N ILE A 294 -28.27 -13.96 4.07
CA ILE A 294 -29.42 -13.04 4.02
C ILE A 294 -30.73 -13.80 4.28
N GLY A 295 -30.93 -14.98 3.67
CA GLY A 295 -32.10 -15.83 3.92
C GLY A 295 -32.24 -16.25 5.40
N ASN A 296 -31.12 -16.31 6.11
CA ASN A 296 -31.05 -16.60 7.55
C ASN A 296 -31.09 -15.34 8.44
N GLY A 297 -31.30 -14.14 7.86
CA GLY A 297 -31.40 -12.87 8.60
C GLY A 297 -30.04 -12.27 9.01
N VAL A 298 -28.93 -12.73 8.42
CA VAL A 298 -27.58 -12.20 8.69
C VAL A 298 -27.26 -11.11 7.66
N MET A 299 -27.46 -9.84 8.05
CA MET A 299 -27.26 -8.67 7.18
C MET A 299 -26.78 -7.44 7.97
N PRO A 300 -25.95 -6.56 7.39
CA PRO A 300 -25.38 -6.63 6.04
C PRO A 300 -24.25 -7.67 5.91
N VAL A 301 -24.15 -8.31 4.73
CA VAL A 301 -22.96 -9.08 4.32
C VAL A 301 -21.99 -8.16 3.61
N TYR A 302 -20.72 -8.16 4.02
CA TYR A 302 -19.66 -7.38 3.39
C TYR A 302 -18.88 -8.22 2.40
N PHE A 303 -18.72 -7.70 1.20
CA PHE A 303 -17.79 -8.20 0.20
C PHE A 303 -16.61 -7.26 0.09
N SER A 304 -15.41 -7.82 0.12
CA SER A 304 -14.23 -7.17 -0.42
C SER A 304 -14.04 -7.64 -1.86
N ASP A 305 -14.16 -6.71 -2.81
CA ASP A 305 -13.81 -6.91 -4.21
C ASP A 305 -12.27 -6.76 -4.33
N SER A 306 -11.56 -7.85 -4.05
CA SER A 306 -10.12 -7.80 -3.77
C SER A 306 -9.25 -7.60 -5.02
N GLY A 307 -9.71 -8.09 -6.18
CA GLY A 307 -9.05 -7.96 -7.47
C GLY A 307 -8.97 -6.52 -7.98
N ASP A 308 -9.77 -5.61 -7.41
CA ASP A 308 -9.77 -4.20 -7.77
C ASP A 308 -9.68 -3.28 -6.55
N ASN A 309 -8.66 -3.49 -5.71
CA ASN A 309 -8.35 -2.69 -4.53
C ASN A 309 -7.45 -1.46 -4.86
N PRO A 310 -7.98 -0.21 -4.90
CA PRO A 310 -7.17 0.99 -5.14
C PRO A 310 -6.14 1.25 -4.04
N THR A 311 -6.32 0.73 -2.82
CA THR A 311 -5.31 0.85 -1.75
C THR A 311 -4.15 -0.12 -1.92
N ALA A 312 -4.20 -1.02 -2.90
CA ALA A 312 -3.10 -1.86 -3.39
C ALA A 312 -2.78 -1.52 -4.86
N GLY A 313 -3.23 -0.35 -5.33
CA GLY A 313 -2.86 0.21 -6.62
C GLY A 313 -3.61 -0.36 -7.80
N SER A 314 -4.81 -0.91 -7.61
CA SER A 314 -5.68 -1.25 -8.75
C SER A 314 -6.15 0.00 -9.51
N SER A 315 -6.86 -0.19 -10.64
CA SER A 315 -7.42 0.91 -11.43
C SER A 315 -8.77 1.44 -10.90
N SER A 316 -9.40 0.71 -9.98
CA SER A 316 -10.71 1.03 -9.37
C SER A 316 -11.86 1.09 -10.37
N ASP A 317 -11.71 0.49 -11.56
CA ASP A 317 -12.69 0.53 -12.64
C ASP A 317 -13.09 -0.86 -13.17
N VAL A 318 -12.69 -1.95 -12.54
CA VAL A 318 -13.03 -3.32 -12.94
C VAL A 318 -14.50 -3.62 -12.64
N THR A 319 -15.26 -4.00 -13.66
CA THR A 319 -16.74 -4.14 -13.61
C THR A 319 -17.25 -5.58 -13.52
N GLU A 320 -16.38 -6.59 -13.57
CA GLU A 320 -16.82 -7.98 -13.70
C GLU A 320 -17.69 -8.43 -12.52
N PHE A 321 -17.28 -8.16 -11.29
CA PHE A 321 -18.07 -8.56 -10.12
C PHE A 321 -19.41 -7.81 -10.03
N ALA A 322 -19.43 -6.51 -10.34
CA ALA A 322 -20.68 -5.76 -10.48
C ALA A 322 -21.60 -6.34 -11.56
N SER A 323 -21.04 -6.77 -12.70
CA SER A 323 -21.81 -7.42 -13.77
C SER A 323 -22.43 -8.74 -13.32
N MET A 324 -21.70 -9.53 -12.50
CA MET A 324 -22.24 -10.75 -11.89
C MET A 324 -23.39 -10.47 -10.93
N LEU A 325 -23.28 -9.42 -10.09
CA LEU A 325 -24.36 -9.01 -9.19
C LEU A 325 -25.59 -8.53 -9.96
N ILE A 326 -25.41 -7.73 -11.02
CA ILE A 326 -26.51 -7.25 -11.89
C ILE A 326 -27.23 -8.44 -12.56
N ALA A 327 -26.48 -9.44 -13.02
CA ALA A 327 -27.02 -10.59 -13.73
C ALA A 327 -27.75 -11.59 -12.81
N ASP A 328 -27.52 -11.54 -11.50
CA ASP A 328 -28.15 -12.44 -10.54
C ASP A 328 -29.56 -11.95 -10.16
N PRO A 329 -30.64 -12.66 -10.55
CA PRO A 329 -32.00 -12.22 -10.28
C PRO A 329 -32.34 -12.17 -8.78
N ARG A 330 -31.57 -12.84 -7.92
CA ARG A 330 -31.76 -12.81 -6.47
C ARG A 330 -31.39 -11.44 -5.91
N ILE A 331 -30.42 -10.74 -6.50
CA ILE A 331 -29.98 -9.41 -6.08
C ILE A 331 -31.10 -8.38 -6.30
N ALA A 332 -31.71 -8.41 -7.49
CA ALA A 332 -32.84 -7.53 -7.82
C ALA A 332 -34.08 -7.79 -6.94
N ALA A 333 -34.20 -8.98 -6.35
CA ALA A 333 -35.30 -9.38 -5.48
C ALA A 333 -35.07 -9.11 -3.99
N LEU A 334 -33.91 -8.57 -3.59
CA LEU A 334 -33.61 -8.24 -2.19
C LEU A 334 -34.50 -7.08 -1.70
N ASP A 335 -35.03 -7.20 -0.48
CA ASP A 335 -35.82 -6.14 0.16
C ASP A 335 -35.01 -4.87 0.47
N LYS A 336 -33.70 -5.02 0.65
CA LYS A 336 -32.75 -3.93 0.89
C LYS A 336 -31.70 -3.89 -0.22
N PRO A 337 -31.18 -2.70 -0.59
CA PRO A 337 -30.26 -2.58 -1.72
C PRO A 337 -28.87 -3.15 -1.42
N VAL A 338 -28.10 -3.35 -2.48
CA VAL A 338 -26.65 -3.51 -2.42
C VAL A 338 -26.00 -2.14 -2.52
N LEU A 339 -25.03 -1.85 -1.66
CA LEU A 339 -24.18 -0.66 -1.80
C LEU A 339 -22.83 -1.08 -2.38
N TYR A 340 -22.36 -0.42 -3.44
CA TYR A 340 -21.12 -0.80 -4.11
C TYR A 340 -20.12 0.37 -4.10
N GLY A 341 -19.01 0.15 -3.37
CA GLY A 341 -17.83 0.99 -3.31
C GLY A 341 -17.17 1.08 -4.68
N GLY A 342 -17.19 2.30 -5.18
CA GLY A 342 -17.48 2.64 -6.57
C GLY A 342 -16.45 2.39 -7.65
N PHE A 343 -16.65 3.15 -8.73
CA PHE A 343 -15.84 3.12 -9.95
C PHE A 343 -15.12 4.45 -10.14
N TYR A 344 -13.82 4.39 -10.41
CA TYR A 344 -13.07 5.55 -10.91
C TYR A 344 -13.43 5.77 -12.40
N ASP A 345 -14.33 6.71 -12.65
CA ASP A 345 -14.79 7.07 -14.00
C ASP A 345 -15.21 8.55 -14.05
N PRO A 346 -14.27 9.45 -14.36
CA PRO A 346 -14.54 10.89 -14.39
C PRO A 346 -15.63 11.30 -15.39
N GLU A 347 -15.71 10.61 -16.53
CA GLU A 347 -16.69 10.90 -17.57
C GLU A 347 -18.09 10.50 -17.12
N ALA A 348 -18.24 9.30 -16.52
CA ALA A 348 -19.50 8.82 -16.00
C ALA A 348 -19.97 9.63 -14.77
N CYS A 349 -19.05 9.99 -13.86
CA CYS A 349 -19.35 10.86 -12.73
C CYS A 349 -19.91 12.21 -13.20
N LYS A 350 -19.22 12.86 -14.14
CA LYS A 350 -19.66 14.13 -14.72
C LYS A 350 -21.01 14.02 -15.43
N ALA A 351 -21.30 12.89 -16.06
CA ALA A 351 -22.60 12.65 -16.69
C ALA A 351 -23.77 12.64 -15.68
N CYS A 352 -23.52 12.51 -14.37
CA CYS A 352 -24.53 12.58 -13.31
C CYS A 352 -24.77 14.01 -12.77
N GLU A 353 -23.91 14.97 -13.11
CA GLU A 353 -23.97 16.35 -12.61
C GLU A 353 -25.32 17.02 -12.94
N GLY A 354 -25.98 17.59 -11.92
CA GLY A 354 -27.28 18.24 -12.08
C GLY A 354 -28.46 17.31 -12.38
N LYS A 355 -28.27 15.99 -12.27
CA LYS A 355 -29.29 14.98 -12.61
C LYS A 355 -29.86 14.21 -11.41
N VAL A 356 -29.60 14.65 -10.18
CA VAL A 356 -30.17 14.03 -8.97
C VAL A 356 -31.71 13.91 -9.10
N GLY A 357 -32.22 12.70 -8.87
CA GLY A 357 -33.62 12.33 -9.00
C GLY A 357 -34.07 11.98 -10.43
N GLN A 358 -33.21 12.13 -11.45
CA GLN A 358 -33.53 11.80 -12.84
C GLN A 358 -33.12 10.36 -13.19
N GLU A 359 -33.92 9.73 -14.05
CA GLU A 359 -33.55 8.49 -14.72
C GLU A 359 -32.66 8.80 -15.93
N ILE A 360 -31.51 8.14 -16.02
CA ILE A 360 -30.56 8.28 -17.12
C ILE A 360 -30.10 6.90 -17.58
N THR A 361 -29.61 6.82 -18.81
CA THR A 361 -28.77 5.70 -19.25
C THR A 361 -27.31 6.11 -19.15
N LEU A 362 -26.54 5.34 -18.39
CA LEU A 362 -25.14 5.61 -18.10
C LEU A 362 -24.28 4.42 -18.53
N THR A 363 -23.12 4.70 -19.11
CA THR A 363 -22.05 3.72 -19.32
C THR A 363 -20.91 4.07 -18.38
N PHE A 364 -20.43 3.11 -17.59
CA PHE A 364 -19.39 3.34 -16.60
C PHE A 364 -18.44 2.14 -16.43
N GLY A 365 -17.23 2.43 -15.94
CA GLY A 365 -16.18 1.45 -15.63
C GLY A 365 -15.46 0.91 -16.88
N ALA A 366 -14.41 0.11 -16.65
CA ALA A 366 -13.53 -0.48 -17.66
C ALA A 366 -12.98 0.54 -18.69
N LYS A 367 -12.68 1.75 -18.22
CA LYS A 367 -12.05 2.83 -19.01
C LYS A 367 -10.54 2.62 -19.11
N TYR A 368 -9.96 2.05 -18.07
CA TYR A 368 -8.54 1.80 -17.89
C TYR A 368 -8.26 0.31 -18.02
N ASP A 369 -8.81 -0.55 -17.15
CA ASP A 369 -8.66 -2.00 -17.27
C ASP A 369 -9.67 -2.62 -18.25
N THR A 370 -9.32 -2.49 -19.54
CA THR A 370 -10.04 -3.07 -20.68
C THR A 370 -9.69 -4.54 -20.95
N LYS A 371 -8.75 -5.12 -20.21
CA LYS A 371 -8.32 -6.52 -20.39
C LYS A 371 -9.11 -7.45 -19.47
N THR A 372 -9.32 -7.03 -18.24
CA THR A 372 -10.01 -7.83 -17.23
C THR A 372 -11.52 -7.63 -17.28
N SER A 373 -11.99 -6.48 -17.77
CA SER A 373 -13.42 -6.13 -17.67
C SER A 373 -13.97 -5.34 -18.86
N SER A 374 -15.29 -5.19 -18.92
CA SER A 374 -16.00 -4.43 -19.97
C SER A 374 -16.97 -3.38 -19.38
N PRO A 375 -17.18 -2.22 -20.03
CA PRO A 375 -18.04 -1.18 -19.47
C PRO A 375 -19.48 -1.67 -19.28
N ILE A 376 -20.12 -1.24 -18.18
CA ILE A 376 -21.52 -1.53 -17.91
C ILE A 376 -22.37 -0.39 -18.46
N THR A 377 -23.34 -0.69 -19.33
CA THR A 377 -24.39 0.24 -19.73
C THR A 377 -25.70 -0.13 -19.06
N ALA A 378 -26.26 0.78 -18.27
CA ALA A 378 -27.52 0.55 -17.56
C ALA A 378 -28.39 1.81 -17.50
N THR A 379 -29.71 1.60 -17.43
CA THR A 379 -30.68 2.66 -17.13
C THR A 379 -31.00 2.64 -15.63
N GLY A 380 -31.00 3.80 -15.01
CA GLY A 380 -31.12 3.92 -13.56
C GLY A 380 -31.27 5.36 -13.10
N VAL A 381 -31.37 5.57 -11.79
CA VAL A 381 -31.62 6.88 -11.17
C VAL A 381 -30.34 7.41 -10.54
N VAL A 382 -30.02 8.69 -10.77
CA VAL A 382 -28.98 9.38 -9.99
C VAL A 382 -29.56 9.74 -8.63
N LYS A 383 -29.16 9.02 -7.57
CA LYS A 383 -29.70 9.21 -6.21
C LYS A 383 -29.04 10.38 -5.47
N ASN A 384 -27.76 10.62 -5.71
CA ASN A 384 -27.02 11.71 -5.08
C ASN A 384 -25.85 12.16 -5.97
N TYR A 385 -25.39 13.39 -5.77
CA TYR A 385 -24.19 13.96 -6.39
C TYR A 385 -23.53 14.92 -5.40
N VAL A 386 -22.26 14.69 -5.10
CA VAL A 386 -21.45 15.52 -4.21
C VAL A 386 -20.30 16.07 -5.04
N GLU A 387 -20.23 17.39 -5.19
CA GLU A 387 -19.18 18.05 -6.00
C GLU A 387 -17.80 18.01 -5.32
N ASN A 388 -17.77 18.08 -4.00
CA ASN A 388 -16.54 18.06 -3.19
C ASN A 388 -16.68 17.00 -2.10
N LEU A 389 -16.38 15.75 -2.41
CA LEU A 389 -16.44 14.67 -1.45
C LEU A 389 -15.28 14.79 -0.47
N GLU A 390 -15.56 15.08 0.80
CA GLU A 390 -14.53 15.15 1.83
C GLU A 390 -14.33 13.79 2.50
N LEU A 391 -13.14 13.19 2.33
CA LEU A 391 -12.71 11.99 3.05
C LEU A 391 -11.37 12.23 3.72
N HIS A 392 -11.24 11.81 4.98
CA HIS A 392 -10.02 11.95 5.78
C HIS A 392 -9.46 13.40 5.80
N GLY A 393 -10.36 14.39 5.81
CA GLY A 393 -9.99 15.82 5.83
C GLY A 393 -9.47 16.36 4.50
N ARG A 394 -9.72 15.66 3.38
CA ARG A 394 -9.31 16.08 2.04
C ARG A 394 -10.47 16.02 1.06
N ASN A 395 -10.49 16.96 0.13
CA ASN A 395 -11.40 16.93 -1.01
C ASN A 395 -10.92 15.86 -2.01
N GLN A 396 -11.81 14.95 -2.35
CA GLN A 396 -11.60 13.82 -3.25
C GLN A 396 -12.28 14.05 -4.62
N GLY A 397 -12.68 15.28 -4.91
CA GLY A 397 -13.41 15.63 -6.13
C GLY A 397 -14.87 15.19 -6.10
N ALA A 398 -15.50 15.17 -7.27
CA ALA A 398 -16.90 14.83 -7.38
C ALA A 398 -17.17 13.32 -7.25
N ALA A 399 -18.33 12.96 -6.72
CA ALA A 399 -18.85 11.61 -6.71
C ALA A 399 -20.38 11.59 -6.89
N ALA A 400 -20.90 10.54 -7.52
CA ALA A 400 -22.33 10.32 -7.75
C ALA A 400 -22.77 8.96 -7.19
N ILE A 401 -24.04 8.85 -6.79
CA ILE A 401 -24.70 7.56 -6.60
C ILE A 401 -25.58 7.31 -7.82
N PHE A 402 -25.25 6.27 -8.59
CA PHE A 402 -26.07 5.78 -9.69
C PHE A 402 -26.74 4.46 -9.29
N SER A 403 -28.08 4.43 -9.31
CA SER A 403 -28.88 3.32 -8.80
C SER A 403 -29.55 2.56 -9.94
N THR A 404 -29.29 1.26 -10.02
CA THR A 404 -29.89 0.36 -11.03
C THR A 404 -29.90 -1.08 -10.51
N HIS A 405 -30.86 -1.90 -10.94
CA HIS A 405 -30.93 -3.33 -10.56
C HIS A 405 -30.85 -3.61 -9.04
N ASN A 406 -31.37 -2.69 -8.21
CA ASN A 406 -31.28 -2.74 -6.73
C ASN A 406 -29.85 -2.59 -6.16
N ILE A 407 -28.95 -2.01 -6.94
CA ILE A 407 -27.57 -1.70 -6.56
C ILE A 407 -27.35 -0.20 -6.66
N ASP A 408 -26.78 0.37 -5.59
CA ASP A 408 -26.35 1.76 -5.51
C ASP A 408 -24.84 1.83 -5.70
N PHE A 409 -24.42 2.19 -6.91
CA PHE A 409 -23.02 2.34 -7.29
C PHE A 409 -22.52 3.75 -6.96
N ILE A 410 -21.40 3.85 -6.27
CA ILE A 410 -20.62 5.10 -6.23
C ILE A 410 -19.86 5.22 -7.55
N ILE A 411 -19.86 6.39 -8.18
CA ILE A 411 -19.03 6.69 -9.36
C ILE A 411 -18.23 7.95 -9.01
N ALA A 412 -16.90 7.87 -9.05
CA ALA A 412 -16.00 8.92 -8.56
C ALA A 412 -15.19 9.56 -9.70
N GLU A 413 -14.95 10.87 -9.57
CA GLU A 413 -14.11 11.66 -10.47
C GLU A 413 -12.62 11.45 -10.23
N GLN A 414 -12.22 11.07 -9.01
CA GLN A 414 -10.83 10.84 -8.64
C GLN A 414 -10.59 9.38 -8.26
N HIS A 415 -9.33 8.98 -8.29
CA HIS A 415 -8.91 7.65 -7.84
C HIS A 415 -8.85 7.63 -6.31
N ILE A 416 -9.93 7.13 -5.68
CA ILE A 416 -10.11 7.15 -4.22
C ILE A 416 -10.05 5.74 -3.62
N GLY A 417 -9.59 5.64 -2.37
CA GLY A 417 -9.64 4.41 -1.59
C GLY A 417 -11.01 4.21 -0.93
N TYR A 418 -11.60 3.03 -1.07
CA TYR A 418 -12.85 2.64 -0.40
C TYR A 418 -12.57 1.94 0.93
N ALA A 419 -11.74 2.58 1.76
CA ALA A 419 -11.08 1.99 2.93
C ALA A 419 -11.95 1.85 4.20
N GLY A 420 -13.22 2.25 4.15
CA GLY A 420 -14.09 2.23 5.32
C GLY A 420 -15.52 2.69 5.03
N PRO A 421 -16.43 2.56 6.01
CA PRO A 421 -17.84 2.93 5.86
C PRO A 421 -18.06 4.43 5.60
N GLN A 422 -17.06 5.27 5.88
CA GLN A 422 -17.14 6.74 5.78
C GLN A 422 -17.46 7.20 4.37
N VAL A 423 -17.01 6.50 3.32
CA VAL A 423 -17.34 6.84 1.93
C VAL A 423 -18.85 6.70 1.67
N PHE A 424 -19.48 5.66 2.20
CA PHE A 424 -20.93 5.47 2.09
C PHE A 424 -21.68 6.53 2.89
N LEU A 425 -21.25 6.78 4.14
CA LEU A 425 -21.86 7.77 5.01
C LEU A 425 -21.77 9.20 4.44
N ALA A 426 -20.61 9.57 3.89
CA ALA A 426 -20.39 10.87 3.25
C ALA A 426 -21.26 11.06 1.99
N MET A 427 -21.56 9.95 1.29
CA MET A 427 -22.51 9.92 0.18
C MET A 427 -23.98 9.82 0.62
N GLY A 428 -24.27 9.80 1.92
CA GLY A 428 -25.62 9.75 2.48
C GLY A 428 -26.25 8.35 2.54
N MET A 429 -25.46 7.29 2.35
CA MET A 429 -25.88 5.89 2.46
C MET A 429 -25.58 5.36 3.86
N LYS A 430 -26.42 4.43 4.34
CA LYS A 430 -26.27 3.77 5.64
C LYS A 430 -25.94 2.30 5.44
N PRO A 431 -24.69 1.88 5.66
CA PRO A 431 -24.30 0.48 5.44
C PRO A 431 -25.11 -0.53 6.26
N GLU A 432 -25.58 -0.16 7.45
CA GLU A 432 -26.45 -0.99 8.30
C GLU A 432 -27.82 -1.31 7.69
N ASP A 433 -28.28 -0.47 6.75
CA ASP A 433 -29.55 -0.60 6.05
C ASP A 433 -29.41 -1.34 4.70
N ALA A 434 -28.22 -1.84 4.37
CA ALA A 434 -27.98 -2.62 3.16
C ALA A 434 -28.21 -4.12 3.38
N ALA A 435 -28.48 -4.85 2.28
CA ALA A 435 -28.38 -6.31 2.29
C ALA A 435 -26.91 -6.75 2.14
N ILE A 436 -26.23 -6.12 1.19
CA ILE A 436 -24.82 -6.35 0.87
C ILE A 436 -24.11 -5.00 0.77
N VAL A 437 -22.88 -4.94 1.27
CA VAL A 437 -21.97 -3.81 1.04
C VAL A 437 -20.73 -4.35 0.35
N VAL A 438 -20.39 -3.83 -0.81
CA VAL A 438 -19.17 -4.18 -1.54
C VAL A 438 -18.16 -3.05 -1.36
N CYS A 439 -16.96 -3.37 -0.90
CA CYS A 439 -15.84 -2.44 -0.82
C CYS A 439 -14.71 -2.92 -1.73
N LYS A 440 -14.09 -1.99 -2.45
CA LYS A 440 -12.83 -2.23 -3.16
C LYS A 440 -11.66 -2.00 -2.19
N LEU A 441 -11.36 -3.02 -1.38
CA LEU A 441 -10.41 -2.95 -0.28
C LEU A 441 -9.98 -4.35 0.14
N GLY A 442 -8.69 -4.59 0.42
CA GLY A 442 -8.19 -5.86 0.95
C GLY A 442 -8.62 -6.20 2.37
N TYR A 443 -8.17 -5.40 3.34
CA TYR A 443 -8.39 -5.65 4.77
C TYR A 443 -9.76 -5.11 5.23
N LEU A 444 -10.66 -6.01 5.60
CA LEU A 444 -11.89 -5.64 6.33
C LEU A 444 -11.59 -5.55 7.83
N GLY A 445 -11.09 -4.40 8.28
CA GLY A 445 -10.73 -4.17 9.69
C GLY A 445 -11.90 -3.75 10.59
N ASP A 446 -11.60 -3.39 11.85
CA ASP A 446 -12.54 -3.07 12.94
C ASP A 446 -13.70 -2.12 12.52
N GLU A 447 -13.41 -1.10 11.71
CA GLU A 447 -14.44 -0.16 11.24
C GLU A 447 -15.50 -0.82 10.35
N HIS A 448 -15.14 -1.86 9.59
CA HIS A 448 -16.08 -2.65 8.79
C HIS A 448 -16.83 -3.66 9.66
N GLU A 449 -16.13 -4.31 10.60
CA GLU A 449 -16.72 -5.26 11.54
C GLU A 449 -17.81 -4.64 12.42
N ALA A 450 -17.75 -3.32 12.66
CA ALA A 450 -18.80 -2.58 13.35
C ALA A 450 -20.17 -2.65 12.65
N TYR A 451 -20.19 -2.86 11.34
CA TYR A 451 -21.41 -2.93 10.51
C TYR A 451 -21.66 -4.34 9.98
N ALA A 452 -20.61 -5.03 9.52
CA ALA A 452 -20.69 -6.33 8.89
C ALA A 452 -21.21 -7.40 9.85
N LYS A 453 -22.20 -8.18 9.43
CA LYS A 453 -22.62 -9.41 10.15
C LYS A 453 -21.90 -10.65 9.64
N ARG A 454 -21.33 -10.57 8.44
CA ARG A 454 -20.38 -11.52 7.84
C ARG A 454 -19.52 -10.72 6.85
N ALA A 455 -18.26 -11.09 6.73
CA ALA A 455 -17.31 -10.49 5.80
C ALA A 455 -16.70 -11.59 4.93
N ILE A 456 -16.62 -11.36 3.63
CA ILE A 456 -16.05 -12.29 2.65
C ILE A 456 -15.09 -11.52 1.75
N LEU A 457 -13.84 -11.97 1.69
CA LEU A 457 -12.86 -11.57 0.68
C LEU A 457 -13.22 -12.29 -0.62
N VAL A 458 -13.74 -11.55 -1.59
CA VAL A 458 -14.15 -12.13 -2.88
C VAL A 458 -12.93 -12.10 -3.79
N LEU A 459 -12.44 -13.28 -4.17
CA LEU A 459 -11.25 -13.47 -5.01
C LEU A 459 -11.54 -13.11 -6.48
N THR A 460 -11.87 -11.84 -6.72
CA THR A 460 -12.18 -11.28 -8.03
C THR A 460 -10.89 -11.10 -8.84
N LYS A 461 -11.04 -11.06 -10.16
CA LYS A 461 -9.93 -10.76 -11.07
C LYS A 461 -9.67 -9.26 -11.15
N GLY A 462 -8.43 -8.89 -11.43
CA GLY A 462 -8.02 -7.51 -11.69
C GLY A 462 -6.53 -7.31 -11.42
N SER A 463 -6.12 -6.06 -11.32
CA SER A 463 -4.71 -5.70 -11.12
C SER A 463 -4.21 -5.99 -9.70
N THR A 464 -5.11 -6.21 -8.73
CA THR A 464 -4.77 -6.65 -7.36
C THR A 464 -5.30 -8.05 -7.06
N ASN A 465 -5.34 -8.92 -8.07
CA ASN A 465 -5.81 -10.30 -7.92
C ASN A 465 -5.00 -11.06 -6.86
N GLU A 466 -5.72 -11.60 -5.87
CA GLU A 466 -5.17 -12.34 -4.73
C GLU A 466 -4.69 -13.75 -5.09
N ASP A 467 -5.26 -14.34 -6.14
CA ASP A 467 -4.77 -15.61 -6.68
C ASP A 467 -3.57 -15.36 -7.59
N LEU A 468 -2.42 -15.19 -6.94
CA LEU A 468 -1.15 -14.86 -7.60
C LEU A 468 -0.77 -15.89 -8.68
N LYS A 469 -1.19 -17.16 -8.58
CA LYS A 469 -0.87 -18.18 -9.60
C LYS A 469 -1.56 -17.92 -10.93
N THR A 470 -2.60 -17.07 -10.96
CA THR A 470 -3.35 -16.72 -12.17
C THR A 470 -2.86 -15.43 -12.85
N LEU A 471 -1.99 -14.67 -12.18
CA LEU A 471 -1.35 -13.49 -12.76
C LEU A 471 -0.25 -13.87 -13.75
N HIS A 472 -0.08 -13.04 -14.78
CA HIS A 472 0.91 -13.26 -15.83
C HIS A 472 2.24 -12.57 -15.48
N TYR A 473 3.09 -13.25 -14.72
CA TYR A 473 4.44 -12.79 -14.42
C TYR A 473 5.43 -13.17 -15.53
N GLU A 474 6.17 -12.18 -16.05
CA GLU A 474 7.22 -12.37 -17.05
C GLU A 474 8.64 -12.16 -16.50
N LYS A 475 8.79 -11.31 -15.47
CA LYS A 475 10.09 -10.81 -15.00
C LYS A 475 10.51 -11.33 -13.64
N VAL A 476 9.57 -11.84 -12.83
CA VAL A 476 9.90 -12.34 -11.49
C VAL A 476 10.99 -13.41 -11.54
N PRO A 477 11.93 -13.42 -10.57
CA PRO A 477 12.94 -14.46 -10.50
C PRO A 477 12.27 -15.81 -10.25
N ARG A 478 12.82 -16.88 -10.81
CA ARG A 478 12.35 -18.26 -10.62
C ARG A 478 13.52 -19.14 -10.13
N PRO A 479 13.31 -20.05 -9.16
CA PRO A 479 12.02 -20.41 -8.58
C PRO A 479 11.52 -19.40 -7.53
N LEU A 480 10.19 -19.27 -7.40
CA LEU A 480 9.51 -18.35 -6.46
C LEU A 480 8.20 -18.95 -5.96
N PHE A 481 8.08 -19.19 -4.66
CA PHE A 481 6.83 -19.65 -4.05
C PHE A 481 5.80 -18.51 -4.05
N PRO A 482 4.50 -18.73 -4.34
CA PRO A 482 3.84 -20.01 -4.63
C PRO A 482 3.77 -20.33 -6.13
N LEU A 483 4.46 -19.58 -6.98
CA LEU A 483 4.44 -19.80 -8.43
C LEU A 483 5.22 -21.04 -8.86
N ASP A 484 6.23 -21.42 -8.09
CA ASP A 484 6.93 -22.71 -8.14
C ASP A 484 6.85 -23.40 -6.77
N ASP A 485 6.80 -24.72 -6.79
CA ASP A 485 6.76 -25.55 -5.59
C ASP A 485 8.00 -26.47 -5.52
N ASN A 486 8.29 -27.00 -4.32
CA ASN A 486 9.31 -28.05 -4.09
C ASN A 486 10.76 -27.73 -4.50
N PHE A 487 11.21 -26.49 -4.32
CA PHE A 487 12.61 -26.11 -4.55
C PHE A 487 13.37 -25.82 -3.23
N PRO A 488 14.70 -26.06 -3.18
CA PRO A 488 15.49 -25.79 -1.99
C PRO A 488 15.75 -24.30 -1.80
N PHE A 489 15.87 -23.87 -0.55
CA PHE A 489 16.31 -22.54 -0.16
C PHE A 489 17.51 -22.64 0.78
N ASP A 490 18.54 -21.85 0.49
CA ASP A 490 19.72 -21.68 1.34
C ASP A 490 19.84 -20.19 1.67
N ALA A 491 19.49 -19.82 2.91
CA ALA A 491 19.51 -18.44 3.38
C ALA A 491 20.91 -17.84 3.34
N LYS A 492 21.95 -18.64 3.63
CA LYS A 492 23.33 -18.16 3.64
C LYS A 492 23.85 -17.89 2.23
N ALA A 493 23.43 -18.68 1.25
CA ALA A 493 23.76 -18.43 -0.15
C ALA A 493 23.06 -17.18 -0.72
N ASN A 494 21.96 -16.74 -0.10
CA ASN A 494 21.19 -15.55 -0.48
C ASN A 494 21.49 -14.31 0.37
N LEU A 495 22.46 -14.39 1.28
CA LEU A 495 22.91 -13.27 2.11
C LEU A 495 23.70 -12.26 1.27
N LYS A 496 23.43 -10.97 1.51
CA LYS A 496 24.07 -9.83 0.86
C LYS A 496 24.80 -8.93 1.85
#